data_AF-A0A0H2QXQ0-F1
#
_entry.id   AF-A0A0H2QXQ0-F1
#
_cell.length_a   1.000
_cell.length_b   1.000
_cell.length_c   1.000
_cell.angle_alpha   90.00
_cell.angle_beta   90.00
_cell.angle_gamma   90.00
#
_symmetry.space_group_name_H-M   'P 1'
#
loop_
_entity.id
_entity.type
_entity.pdbx_description
1 polymer ?
#
loop_
_entity_poly.entity_id
_entity_poly.type
_entity_poly.pdbx_seq_one_letter_code
_entity_poly.pdbx_strand_id
1 'polypeptide(L)'
;LARGFPLLCPIPYSNVRLRFPRFSEQNFAKNLLLVNKFQEIAAKYEAYEATTNQIVLAWILASRPTFIPLPGCRTPSHISENARAALLSALLSPADVAALTKICEDTEVAGARYPEGPHLAATKGGCIGLGEWEGEREAKGE
;
A
#
# COMPACT_ATOMS: atom_id res chain seq x y z
N LEU A 1 12.36 20.50 -4.44
CA LEU A 1 12.87 19.20 -3.96
C LEU A 1 11.71 18.41 -3.32
N ALA A 2 10.76 17.99 -4.15
CA ALA A 2 9.53 17.31 -3.75
C ALA A 2 9.80 15.80 -3.57
N ARG A 3 10.21 15.44 -2.35
CA ARG A 3 10.16 14.10 -1.71
C ARG A 3 10.17 12.89 -2.67
N GLY A 4 11.22 12.79 -3.49
CA GLY A 4 11.57 11.56 -4.19
C GLY A 4 11.96 10.49 -3.16
N PHE A 5 11.50 9.26 -3.38
CA PHE A 5 11.90 8.08 -2.60
C PHE A 5 13.43 7.95 -2.71
N PRO A 6 14.22 8.22 -1.66
CA PRO A 6 15.66 8.19 -1.81
C PRO A 6 16.11 6.73 -1.92
N LEU A 7 16.95 6.47 -2.92
CA LEU A 7 17.73 5.23 -3.05
C LEU A 7 18.46 4.97 -1.72
N LEU A 8 17.94 4.04 -0.92
CA LEU A 8 18.58 3.29 0.17
C LEU A 8 19.43 4.04 1.23
N CYS A 9 19.34 5.37 1.38
CA CYS A 9 20.15 6.16 2.32
C CYS A 9 19.35 6.77 3.50
N PRO A 10 19.86 6.67 4.75
CA PRO A 10 20.19 5.42 5.42
C PRO A 10 18.97 5.03 6.26
N ILE A 11 18.34 3.93 5.89
CA ILE A 11 17.44 3.25 6.82
C ILE A 11 18.33 2.84 8.03
N PRO A 12 17.98 3.19 9.28
CA PRO A 12 18.78 2.82 10.44
C PRO A 12 19.04 1.32 10.47
N TYR A 13 20.25 0.88 10.88
CA TYR A 13 20.59 -0.55 10.96
C TYR A 13 19.60 -1.37 11.80
N SER A 14 18.95 -0.75 12.79
CA SER A 14 17.92 -1.36 13.64
C SER A 14 16.54 -1.50 12.96
N ASN A 15 16.34 -0.93 11.78
CA ASN A 15 15.05 -0.96 11.10
C ASN A 15 14.77 -2.34 10.53
N VAL A 16 13.62 -2.89 10.87
CA VAL A 16 13.21 -4.23 10.45
C VAL A 16 13.12 -4.39 8.94
N ARG A 17 12.85 -3.31 8.18
CA ARG A 17 12.72 -3.36 6.71
C ARG A 17 13.99 -3.81 6.00
N LEU A 18 15.16 -3.60 6.60
CA LEU A 18 16.43 -4.08 6.05
C LEU A 18 16.51 -5.61 6.00
N ARG A 19 15.65 -6.32 6.75
CA ARG A 19 15.56 -7.78 6.73
C ARG A 19 14.57 -8.32 5.70
N PHE A 20 13.82 -7.45 5.03
CA PHE A 20 12.73 -7.84 4.14
C PHE A 20 13.26 -7.95 2.70
N PRO A 21 13.08 -9.08 2.00
CA PRO A 21 13.65 -9.29 0.66
C PRO A 21 13.29 -8.20 -0.35
N ARG A 22 12.08 -7.61 -0.28
CA ARG A 22 11.62 -6.51 -1.14
C ARG A 22 12.45 -5.22 -1.05
N PHE A 23 13.13 -5.02 0.07
CA PHE A 23 13.95 -3.83 0.33
C PHE A 23 15.46 -4.11 0.23
N SER A 24 15.85 -5.31 -0.21
CA SER A 24 17.25 -5.60 -0.57
C SER A 24 17.69 -4.74 -1.76
N GLU A 25 18.98 -4.43 -1.84
CA GLU A 25 19.55 -3.62 -2.92
C GLU A 25 19.17 -4.15 -4.32
N GLN A 26 19.17 -5.48 -4.47
CA GLN A 26 18.86 -6.18 -5.72
C GLN A 26 17.38 -6.05 -6.15
N ASN A 27 16.45 -5.96 -5.19
CA ASN A 27 15.00 -5.95 -5.46
C ASN A 27 14.38 -4.55 -5.37
N PHE A 28 14.94 -3.67 -4.53
CA PHE A 28 14.37 -2.36 -4.26
C PHE A 28 14.29 -1.50 -5.53
N ALA A 29 15.36 -1.45 -6.32
CA ALA A 29 15.38 -0.71 -7.58
C ALA A 29 14.32 -1.21 -8.58
N LYS A 30 14.07 -2.53 -8.63
CA LYS A 30 13.02 -3.12 -9.48
C LYS A 30 11.63 -2.70 -9.02
N ASN A 31 11.38 -2.76 -7.71
CA ASN A 31 10.10 -2.38 -7.12
C ASN A 31 9.81 -0.87 -7.23
N LEU A 32 10.84 -0.03 -7.29
CA LEU A 32 10.68 1.41 -7.50
C LEU A 32 10.11 1.77 -8.89
N LEU A 33 10.25 0.91 -9.89
CA LEU A 33 9.68 1.16 -11.22
C LEU A 33 8.15 1.31 -11.15
N LEU A 34 7.49 0.50 -10.32
CA LEU A 34 6.05 0.64 -10.07
C LEU A 34 5.72 1.98 -9.42
N VAL A 35 6.50 2.41 -8.43
CA VAL A 35 6.31 3.70 -7.75
C VAL A 35 6.44 4.86 -8.73
N ASN A 36 7.42 4.81 -9.63
CA ASN A 36 7.62 5.84 -10.66
C ASN A 36 6.39 5.96 -11.58
N LYS A 37 5.71 4.86 -11.90
CA LYS A 37 4.47 4.91 -12.69
C LYS A 37 3.30 5.58 -11.98
N PHE A 38 3.16 5.35 -10.68
CA PHE A 38 2.19 6.12 -9.89
C PHE A 38 2.56 7.60 -9.80
N GLN A 39 3.86 7.94 -9.75
CA GLN A 39 4.31 9.34 -9.78
C GLN A 39 4.01 10.02 -11.12
N GLU A 40 4.25 9.34 -12.24
CA GLU A 40 3.91 9.83 -13.59
C GLU A 40 2.42 10.16 -13.70
N ILE A 41 1.54 9.32 -13.15
CA ILE A 41 0.10 9.59 -13.15
C ILE A 41 -0.26 10.69 -12.16
N ALA A 42 0.34 10.71 -10.96
CA ALA A 42 0.11 11.79 -9.99
C ALA A 42 0.44 13.18 -10.55
N ALA A 43 1.49 13.30 -11.38
CA ALA A 43 1.85 14.54 -12.04
C ALA A 43 0.72 15.09 -12.94
N LYS A 44 -0.15 14.23 -13.51
CA LYS A 44 -1.31 14.68 -14.29
C LYS A 44 -2.38 15.37 -13.43
N TYR A 45 -2.38 15.12 -12.13
CA TYR A 45 -3.35 15.66 -11.16
C TYR A 45 -2.74 16.77 -10.30
N GLU A 46 -1.67 17.42 -10.76
CA GLU A 46 -1.00 18.53 -10.04
C GLU A 46 -1.97 19.68 -9.71
N ALA A 47 -2.97 19.95 -10.57
CA ALA A 47 -4.01 20.94 -10.32
C ALA A 47 -4.85 20.66 -9.04
N TYR A 48 -4.84 19.42 -8.55
CA TYR A 48 -5.51 19.01 -7.32
C TYR A 48 -4.54 18.82 -6.15
N GLU A 49 -3.26 19.16 -6.35
CA GLU A 49 -2.15 18.92 -5.42
C GLU A 49 -2.08 17.46 -4.96
N ALA A 50 -2.40 16.52 -5.86
CA ALA A 50 -2.49 15.11 -5.52
C ALA A 50 -1.11 14.51 -5.25
N THR A 51 -0.94 13.90 -4.07
CA THR A 51 0.28 13.16 -3.75
C THR A 51 0.26 11.77 -4.38
N THR A 52 1.42 11.17 -4.62
CA THR A 52 1.50 9.78 -5.12
C THR A 52 0.74 8.79 -4.22
N ASN A 53 0.82 8.97 -2.89
CA ASN A 53 0.06 8.15 -1.95
C ASN A 53 -1.46 8.31 -2.13
N GLN A 54 -1.93 9.53 -2.35
CA GLN A 54 -3.34 9.79 -2.61
C GLN A 54 -3.81 9.14 -3.91
N ILE A 55 -3.01 9.18 -4.98
CA ILE A 55 -3.36 8.50 -6.24
C ILE A 55 -3.44 6.99 -6.07
N VAL A 56 -2.54 6.38 -5.29
CA VAL A 56 -2.62 4.94 -4.98
C VAL A 56 -3.94 4.60 -4.28
N LEU A 57 -4.30 5.35 -3.23
CA LEU A 57 -5.54 5.13 -2.49
C LEU A 57 -6.78 5.40 -3.34
N ALA A 58 -6.76 6.46 -4.14
CA ALA A 58 -7.83 6.81 -5.05
C ALA A 58 -8.04 5.74 -6.13
N TRP A 59 -6.96 5.17 -6.67
CA TRP A 59 -7.01 4.05 -7.60
C TRP A 59 -7.60 2.79 -6.96
N ILE A 60 -7.25 2.46 -5.71
CA ILE A 60 -7.86 1.31 -5.00
C ILE A 60 -9.37 1.50 -4.91
N LEU A 61 -9.83 2.68 -4.49
CA LEU A 61 -11.25 3.00 -4.35
C LEU A 61 -11.98 2.98 -5.71
N ALA A 62 -11.34 3.47 -6.78
CA ALA A 62 -11.93 3.51 -8.11
C ALA A 62 -11.95 2.15 -8.82
N SER A 63 -10.93 1.31 -8.60
CA SER A 63 -10.80 0.00 -9.26
C SER A 63 -11.48 -1.15 -8.50
N ARG A 64 -11.71 -1.00 -7.19
CA ARG A 64 -12.27 -2.05 -6.31
C ARG A 64 -13.39 -1.48 -5.44
N PRO A 65 -14.65 -1.45 -5.93
CA PRO A 65 -15.78 -0.84 -5.21
C PRO A 65 -16.09 -1.47 -3.83
N THR A 66 -15.67 -2.71 -3.61
CA THR A 66 -15.88 -3.45 -2.35
C THR A 66 -14.72 -3.32 -1.36
N PHE A 67 -13.66 -2.58 -1.70
CA PHE A 67 -12.47 -2.47 -0.87
C PHE A 67 -12.51 -1.19 -0.03
N ILE A 68 -12.18 -1.32 1.25
CA ILE A 68 -12.02 -0.19 2.17
C ILE A 68 -10.55 -0.14 2.58
N PRO A 69 -9.72 0.76 2.00
CA PRO A 69 -8.32 0.87 2.38
C PRO A 69 -8.20 1.41 3.82
N LEU A 70 -7.31 0.82 4.62
CA LEU A 70 -7.01 1.24 5.99
C LEU A 70 -5.58 1.78 6.08
N PRO A 71 -5.30 2.99 5.55
CA PRO A 71 -3.95 3.53 5.56
C PRO A 71 -3.54 3.93 6.99
N GLY A 72 -2.50 3.26 7.51
CA GLY A 72 -1.92 3.59 8.79
C GLY A 72 -1.29 4.99 8.81
N CYS A 73 -1.48 5.71 9.90
CA CYS A 73 -0.99 7.07 10.08
C CYS A 73 -0.66 7.34 11.56
N ARG A 74 0.24 8.29 11.82
CA ARG A 74 0.68 8.69 13.18
C ARG A 74 0.40 10.15 13.51
N THR A 75 0.03 10.95 12.51
CA THR A 75 -0.16 12.39 12.65
C THR A 75 -1.50 12.80 12.04
N PRO A 76 -2.17 13.83 12.57
CA PRO A 76 -3.41 14.36 11.99
C PRO A 76 -3.25 14.82 10.54
N SER A 77 -2.09 15.38 10.18
CA SER A 77 -1.81 15.79 8.80
C SER A 77 -1.90 14.65 7.80
N HIS A 78 -1.36 13.47 8.12
CA HIS A 78 -1.45 12.30 7.25
C HIS A 78 -2.86 11.71 7.23
N ILE A 79 -3.65 11.84 8.30
CA ILE A 79 -5.07 11.46 8.29
C ILE A 79 -5.81 12.31 7.25
N SER A 80 -5.66 13.63 7.32
CA SER A 80 -6.30 14.57 6.40
C SER A 80 -5.83 14.34 4.95
N GLU A 81 -4.54 14.10 4.74
CA GLU A 81 -3.99 13.76 3.42
C GLU A 81 -4.60 12.47 2.87
N ASN A 82 -4.64 11.39 3.66
CA ASN A 82 -5.21 10.10 3.25
C ASN A 82 -6.71 10.21 2.95
N ALA A 83 -7.47 10.97 3.75
CA ALA A 83 -8.90 11.14 3.57
C ALA A 83 -9.24 11.85 2.24
N ARG A 84 -8.41 12.81 1.80
CA ARG A 84 -8.58 13.50 0.52
C ARG A 84 -8.50 12.57 -0.69
N ALA A 85 -7.90 11.38 -0.57
CA ALA A 85 -7.87 10.40 -1.65
C ALA A 85 -9.26 9.92 -2.07
N ALA A 86 -10.23 9.90 -1.15
CA ALA A 86 -11.61 9.52 -1.46
C ALA A 86 -12.32 10.52 -2.37
N LEU A 87 -11.92 11.79 -2.33
CA LEU A 87 -12.44 12.81 -3.26
C LEU A 87 -11.77 12.68 -4.63
N LEU A 88 -10.49 12.33 -4.65
CA LEU A 88 -9.73 12.15 -5.87
C LEU A 88 -10.19 10.93 -6.68
N SER A 89 -10.70 9.87 -6.04
CA SER A 89 -11.15 8.66 -6.76
C SER A 89 -12.22 8.93 -7.82
N ALA A 90 -13.10 9.93 -7.59
CA ALA A 90 -14.11 10.36 -8.55
C ALA A 90 -13.55 11.21 -9.70
N LEU A 91 -12.34 11.76 -9.54
CA LEU A 91 -11.67 12.60 -10.52
C LEU A 91 -10.72 11.80 -11.42
N LEU A 92 -10.30 10.60 -11.00
CA LEU A 92 -9.44 9.75 -11.81
C LEU A 92 -10.15 9.39 -13.12
N SER A 93 -9.49 9.67 -14.24
CA SER A 93 -10.01 9.30 -15.55
C SER A 93 -10.07 7.77 -15.71
N PRO A 94 -11.07 7.21 -16.42
CA PRO A 94 -11.13 5.76 -16.67
C PRO A 94 -9.86 5.22 -17.34
N ALA A 95 -9.22 6.03 -18.18
CA ALA A 95 -7.96 5.68 -18.83
C ALA A 95 -6.79 5.57 -17.83
N ASP A 96 -6.70 6.47 -16.85
CA ASP A 96 -5.68 6.39 -15.81
C ASP A 96 -5.93 5.22 -14.86
N VAL A 97 -7.19 4.95 -14.49
CA VAL A 97 -7.55 3.78 -13.68
C VAL A 97 -7.16 2.49 -14.41
N ALA A 98 -7.46 2.37 -15.70
CA ALA A 98 -7.08 1.23 -16.51
C ALA A 98 -5.55 1.09 -16.63
N ALA A 99 -4.83 2.19 -16.84
CA ALA A 99 -3.38 2.19 -16.93
C ALA A 99 -2.72 1.73 -15.62
N LEU A 100 -3.16 2.26 -14.47
CA LEU A 100 -2.66 1.85 -13.16
C LEU A 100 -2.98 0.38 -12.86
N THR A 101 -4.19 -0.06 -13.20
CA THR A 101 -4.60 -1.46 -13.01
C THR A 101 -3.71 -2.40 -13.80
N LYS A 102 -3.51 -2.12 -15.09
CA LYS A 102 -2.64 -2.91 -15.96
C LYS A 102 -1.20 -2.94 -15.44
N ILE A 103 -0.65 -1.80 -15.02
CA ILE A 103 0.72 -1.76 -14.49
C ILE A 103 0.82 -2.60 -13.21
N CYS A 104 -0.17 -2.58 -12.32
CA CYS A 104 -0.20 -3.42 -11.13
C CYS A 104 -0.32 -4.93 -11.46
N GLU A 105 -1.03 -5.30 -12.52
CA GLU A 105 -1.17 -6.69 -12.98
C GLU A 105 0.09 -7.20 -13.67
N ASP A 106 0.74 -6.35 -14.48
CA ASP A 106 1.94 -6.69 -15.25
C ASP A 106 3.22 -6.68 -14.38
N THR A 107 3.20 -6.00 -13.23
CA THR A 107 4.39 -5.86 -12.38
C THR A 107 4.56 -7.05 -11.44
N GLU A 108 5.62 -7.82 -11.66
CA GLU A 108 6.11 -8.77 -10.67
C GLU A 108 6.88 -8.05 -9.55
N VAL A 109 6.40 -8.15 -8.30
CA VAL A 109 7.08 -7.56 -7.14
C VAL A 109 8.27 -8.43 -6.75
N ALA A 110 9.47 -7.89 -6.92
CA ALA A 110 10.71 -8.58 -6.64
C ALA A 110 10.92 -8.80 -5.13
N GLY A 111 11.13 -10.05 -4.74
CA GLY A 111 11.37 -10.48 -3.35
C GLY A 111 10.09 -10.77 -2.55
N ALA A 112 10.19 -11.76 -1.66
CA ALA A 112 9.09 -12.15 -0.77
C ALA A 112 8.66 -11.01 0.17
N ARG A 113 7.37 -10.99 0.52
CA ARG A 113 6.78 -9.98 1.43
C ARG A 113 7.41 -10.03 2.82
N TYR A 114 7.83 -11.20 3.29
CA TYR A 114 8.47 -11.40 4.57
C TYR A 114 9.70 -12.29 4.39
N PRO A 115 10.73 -12.17 5.25
CA PRO A 115 11.86 -13.08 5.24
C PRO A 115 11.43 -14.50 5.62
N GLU A 116 12.14 -15.50 5.11
CA GLU A 116 11.93 -16.88 5.56
C GLU A 116 12.34 -17.04 7.04
N GLY A 117 11.53 -17.73 7.83
CA GLY A 117 11.85 -18.01 9.22
C GLY A 117 10.65 -18.35 10.11
N PRO A 118 10.92 -18.85 11.33
CA PRO A 118 9.91 -19.39 12.25
C PRO A 118 8.86 -18.36 12.71
N HIS A 119 9.16 -17.06 12.66
CA HIS A 119 8.21 -16.01 13.08
C HIS A 119 6.97 -15.87 12.18
N LEU A 120 7.00 -16.37 10.94
CA LEU A 120 5.80 -16.47 10.08
C LEU A 120 5.06 -17.81 10.24
N ALA A 121 5.68 -18.80 10.89
CA ALA A 121 4.99 -20.05 11.20
C ALA A 121 3.85 -19.82 12.22
N ALA A 122 3.91 -18.74 13.01
CA ALA A 122 2.84 -18.33 13.91
C ALA A 122 1.57 -17.82 13.19
N THR A 123 1.66 -17.46 11.91
CA THR A 123 0.49 -17.13 11.08
C THR A 123 0.03 -18.31 10.23
N LYS A 124 0.61 -19.51 10.40
CA LYS A 124 0.08 -20.78 9.86
C LYS A 124 -0.99 -21.38 10.80
N GLY A 125 -1.75 -20.54 11.48
CA GLY A 125 -3.03 -20.94 12.04
C GLY A 125 -4.09 -20.67 10.99
N GLY A 126 -4.89 -21.67 10.65
CA GLY A 126 -6.08 -21.43 9.81
C GLY A 126 -6.95 -20.39 10.51
N CYS A 127 -7.27 -19.30 9.81
CA CYS A 127 -8.41 -18.49 10.22
C CYS A 127 -9.61 -19.43 10.28
N ILE A 128 -10.37 -19.41 11.37
CA ILE A 128 -11.68 -20.07 11.38
C ILE A 128 -12.51 -19.51 10.23
N GLY A 129 -13.28 -20.37 9.56
CA GLY A 129 -14.16 -19.91 8.50
C GLY A 129 -15.15 -18.88 9.06
N LEU A 130 -15.62 -17.95 8.23
CA LEU A 130 -16.64 -16.97 8.69
C LEU A 130 -17.91 -17.68 9.24
N GLY A 131 -18.25 -18.86 8.72
CA GLY A 131 -19.35 -19.69 9.24
C GLY A 131 -19.06 -20.39 10.57
N GLU A 132 -17.80 -20.48 10.97
CA GLU A 132 -17.35 -21.02 12.28
C GLU A 132 -17.21 -19.89 13.32
N TRP A 133 -17.38 -18.62 12.94
CA TRP A 133 -17.28 -17.49 13.84
C TRP A 133 -18.58 -17.32 14.64
N GLU A 134 -18.51 -17.63 15.93
CA GLU A 134 -19.64 -17.54 16.85
C GLU A 134 -19.90 -16.12 17.42
N GLY A 135 -19.21 -15.09 16.93
CA GLY A 135 -19.32 -13.75 17.49
C GLY A 135 -18.68 -13.59 18.86
N GLU A 136 -18.80 -12.40 19.46
CA GLU A 136 -18.28 -12.08 20.80
C GLU A 136 -19.15 -12.63 21.94
N ARG A 137 -19.84 -13.77 21.73
CA ARG A 137 -20.84 -14.27 22.69
C ARG A 137 -20.25 -14.76 24.02
N GLU A 138 -18.94 -15.00 24.10
CA GLU A 138 -18.26 -15.48 25.32
C GLU A 138 -17.60 -14.38 26.17
N ALA A 139 -17.63 -13.10 25.77
CA ALA A 139 -16.99 -12.02 26.55
C ALA A 139 -17.91 -11.37 27.61
N LYS A 140 -19.05 -12.01 27.96
CA LYS A 140 -19.91 -11.61 29.09
C LYS A 140 -20.13 -12.79 30.03
N GLY A 141 -19.08 -13.16 30.76
CA GLY A 141 -19.21 -13.83 32.05
C GLY A 141 -19.19 -12.77 33.15
N GLU A 142 -20.31 -12.65 33.85
CA GLU A 142 -20.54 -12.12 35.22
C GLU A 142 -19.78 -10.88 35.72
#